data_AF-A0A920IT64-F1
#
_entry.id   AF-A0A920IT64-F1
#
_cell.length_a   1.000
_cell.length_b   1.000
_cell.length_c   1.000
_cell.angle_alpha   90.00
_cell.angle_beta   90.00
_cell.angle_gamma   90.00
#
_symmetry.space_group_name_H-M   'P 1'
#
loop_
_entity.id
_entity.type
_entity.pdbx_description
1 polymer ?
#
loop_
_entity_poly.entity_id
_entity_poly.type
_entity_poly.pdbx_seq_one_letter_code
_entity_poly.pdbx_strand_id
1 'polypeptide(L)'
;MLYLGYVGFAIPFIYIISFLINGNFAFEWHREIKSWSLFAWAFLTAGIGLGSWWAYYELGWGGYWFWDPVENVALMPWLAATAFTHSMHALNKSKVLKSWTLFLGLSVFALSLFGAFIVRSGVIDSVSLISNDPERDYFY
;
A
#
# COMPACT_ATOMS: atom_id res chain seq x y z
N MET A 1 -8.93 3.52 -8.88
CA MET A 1 -9.03 2.33 -8.01
C MET A 1 -8.02 2.32 -6.86
N LEU A 2 -6.75 2.66 -7.06
CA LEU A 2 -5.73 2.75 -5.99
C LEU A 2 -6.13 3.66 -4.81
N TYR A 3 -6.77 4.80 -5.10
CA TYR A 3 -7.26 5.71 -4.06
C TYR A 3 -8.28 5.08 -3.11
N LEU A 4 -9.18 4.23 -3.63
CA LEU A 4 -10.15 3.49 -2.80
C LEU A 4 -9.44 2.47 -1.90
N GLY A 5 -8.35 1.85 -2.38
CA GLY A 5 -7.48 1.00 -1.58
C GLY A 5 -6.83 1.77 -0.43
N TYR A 6 -6.21 2.93 -0.72
CA TYR A 6 -5.56 3.76 0.29
C TYR A 6 -6.53 4.31 1.34
N VAL A 7 -7.70 4.81 0.93
CA VAL A 7 -8.75 5.29 1.85
C VAL A 7 -9.33 4.14 2.67
N GLY A 8 -9.43 2.95 2.10
CA GLY A 8 -9.91 1.75 2.79
C GLY A 8 -9.07 1.36 4.01
N PHE A 9 -7.77 1.67 4.02
CA PHE A 9 -6.90 1.41 5.18
C PHE A 9 -7.05 2.42 6.33
N ALA A 10 -7.77 3.54 6.13
CA ALA A 10 -8.08 4.47 7.21
C ALA A 10 -8.97 3.83 8.29
N ILE A 11 -9.90 2.95 7.90
CA ILE A 11 -10.81 2.28 8.82
C ILE A 11 -10.03 1.36 9.79
N PRO A 12 -9.20 0.40 9.32
CA PRO A 12 -8.31 -0.38 10.18
C PRO A 12 -7.42 0.47 11.09
N PHE A 13 -6.89 1.58 10.58
CA PHE A 13 -6.02 2.49 11.35
C PHE A 13 -6.76 3.12 12.54
N ILE A 14 -7.96 3.67 12.34
CA ILE A 14 -8.76 4.28 13.42
C ILE A 14 -9.07 3.25 14.51
N TYR A 15 -9.40 2.02 14.13
CA TYR A 15 -9.62 0.93 15.09
C TYR A 15 -8.35 0.56 15.88
N ILE A 16 -7.18 0.54 15.24
CA ILE A 16 -5.90 0.30 15.90
C ILE A 16 -5.57 1.42 16.91
N ILE A 17 -5.81 2.68 16.53
CA ILE A 17 -5.63 3.84 17.43
C ILE A 17 -6.61 3.78 18.60
N SER A 18 -7.88 3.49 18.34
CA SER A 18 -8.90 3.30 19.39
C SER A 18 -8.49 2.20 20.38
N PHE A 19 -7.94 1.09 19.87
CA PHE A 19 -7.39 0.03 20.71
C PHE A 19 -6.20 0.50 21.57
N LEU A 20 -5.26 1.26 21.00
CA LEU A 20 -4.10 1.77 21.74
C LEU A 20 -4.49 2.72 22.88
N ILE A 21 -5.55 3.53 22.67
CA ILE A 21 -6.05 4.48 23.67
C ILE A 21 -6.88 3.78 24.75
N ASN A 22 -7.80 2.90 24.36
CA ASN A 22 -8.75 2.28 25.29
C ASN A 22 -8.24 0.97 25.93
N GLY A 23 -7.18 0.36 25.39
CA GLY A 23 -6.56 -0.86 25.88
C GLY A 23 -7.40 -2.15 25.75
N ASN A 24 -8.69 -2.04 25.39
CA ASN A 24 -9.62 -3.16 25.36
C ASN A 24 -9.82 -3.70 23.93
N PHE A 25 -9.58 -5.00 23.75
CA PHE A 25 -9.72 -5.69 22.47
C PHE A 25 -11.12 -6.31 22.41
N ALA A 26 -12.14 -5.49 22.17
CA ALA A 26 -13.49 -6.00 21.99
C ALA A 26 -13.52 -6.92 20.74
N PHE A 27 -13.88 -8.18 20.92
CA PHE A 27 -13.88 -9.20 19.87
C PHE A 27 -14.80 -8.84 18.69
N GLU A 28 -15.79 -7.97 18.93
CA GLU A 28 -16.75 -7.48 17.94
C GLU A 28 -16.07 -6.68 16.81
N TRP A 29 -15.07 -5.87 17.12
CA TRP A 29 -14.37 -5.03 16.13
C TRP A 29 -13.44 -5.83 15.22
N HIS A 30 -12.96 -6.99 15.69
CA HIS A 30 -12.00 -7.81 14.97
C HIS A 30 -12.53 -8.26 13.59
N ARG A 31 -13.81 -8.63 13.54
CA ARG A 31 -14.45 -9.10 12.29
C ARG A 31 -14.54 -7.97 11.27
N GLU A 32 -14.90 -6.77 11.71
CA GLU A 32 -15.02 -5.61 10.82
C GLU A 32 -13.68 -5.18 10.27
N ILE A 33 -12.65 -5.05 11.12
CA ILE A 33 -11.29 -4.68 10.68
C ILE A 33 -10.79 -5.68 9.64
N LYS A 34 -11.04 -6.97 9.82
CA LYS A 34 -10.63 -8.01 8.86
C LYS A 34 -11.33 -7.85 7.51
N SER A 35 -12.66 -7.67 7.50
CA SER A 35 -13.43 -7.49 6.27
C SER A 35 -13.01 -6.23 5.50
N TRP A 36 -12.84 -5.11 6.20
CA TRP A 36 -12.38 -3.86 5.60
C TRP A 36 -10.95 -3.95 5.07
N SER A 37 -10.06 -4.61 5.81
CA SER A 37 -8.66 -4.81 5.38
C SER A 37 -8.56 -5.69 4.13
N LEU A 38 -9.39 -6.73 4.02
CA LEU A 38 -9.46 -7.58 2.82
C LEU A 38 -10.03 -6.82 1.63
N PHE A 39 -11.06 -5.99 1.85
CA PHE A 39 -11.63 -5.14 0.81
C PHE A 39 -10.60 -4.14 0.27
N ALA A 40 -9.90 -3.43 1.16
CA ALA A 40 -8.85 -2.48 0.80
C ALA A 40 -7.68 -3.17 0.07
N TRP A 41 -7.27 -4.35 0.54
CA TRP A 41 -6.23 -5.16 -0.11
C TRP A 41 -6.65 -5.64 -1.51
N ALA A 42 -7.89 -6.07 -1.71
CA ALA A 42 -8.41 -6.47 -3.01
C ALA A 42 -8.39 -5.31 -4.01
N PHE A 43 -8.80 -4.10 -3.57
CA PHE A 43 -8.73 -2.90 -4.40
C PHE A 43 -7.31 -2.47 -4.74
N LEU A 44 -6.35 -2.59 -3.81
CA LEU A 44 -4.92 -2.39 -4.11
C LEU A 44 -4.43 -3.39 -5.16
N THR A 45 -4.77 -4.67 -4.99
CA THR A 45 -4.36 -5.74 -5.91
C THR A 45 -4.92 -5.52 -7.33
N ALA A 46 -6.19 -5.17 -7.43
CA ALA A 46 -6.82 -4.81 -8.70
C ALA A 46 -6.20 -3.55 -9.32
N GLY A 47 -5.85 -2.55 -8.48
CA GLY A 47 -5.20 -1.32 -8.92
C GLY A 47 -3.81 -1.57 -9.50
N ILE A 48 -2.99 -2.41 -8.85
CA ILE A 48 -1.67 -2.82 -9.35
C ILE A 48 -1.84 -3.61 -10.65
N GLY A 49 -2.72 -4.62 -10.67
CA GLY A 49 -2.93 -5.45 -11.87
C GLY A 49 -3.42 -4.68 -13.10
N LEU A 50 -4.33 -3.71 -12.91
CA LEU A 50 -4.78 -2.83 -14.00
C LEU A 50 -3.68 -1.85 -14.45
N GLY A 51 -2.86 -1.37 -13.52
CA GLY A 51 -1.69 -0.54 -13.83
C GLY A 51 -0.69 -1.29 -14.70
N SER A 52 -0.33 -2.51 -14.31
CA SER A 52 0.61 -3.36 -15.07
C SER A 52 0.05 -3.79 -16.42
N TRP A 53 -1.25 -4.04 -16.50
CA TRP A 53 -1.92 -4.29 -17.78
C TRP A 53 -1.81 -3.08 -18.71
N TRP A 54 -2.14 -1.88 -18.23
CA TRP A 54 -2.10 -0.68 -19.07
C TRP A 54 -0.67 -0.32 -19.52
N ALA A 55 0.31 -0.43 -18.62
CA ALA A 55 1.73 -0.20 -18.95
C ALA A 55 2.25 -1.15 -20.05
N TYR A 56 1.80 -2.41 -20.03
CA TYR A 56 2.15 -3.39 -21.07
C TYR A 56 1.59 -2.98 -22.45
N TYR A 57 0.34 -2.50 -22.49
CA TYR A 57 -0.33 -2.14 -23.75
C TYR A 57 0.13 -0.80 -24.32
N GLU A 58 0.35 0.22 -23.47
CA GLU A 58 0.58 1.60 -23.93
C GLU A 58 2.07 1.94 -24.08
N LEU A 59 2.94 1.40 -23.24
CA LEU A 59 4.35 1.82 -23.17
C LEU A 59 5.33 0.82 -23.80
N GLY A 60 4.87 -0.38 -24.20
CA GLY A 60 5.68 -1.35 -24.97
C GLY A 60 6.93 -1.89 -24.25
N TRP A 61 7.05 -1.71 -22.94
CA TRP A 61 8.14 -2.29 -22.16
C TRP A 61 7.99 -3.80 -22.21
N GLY A 62 9.04 -4.51 -22.65
CA GLY A 62 9.03 -5.94 -23.03
C GLY A 62 8.72 -6.97 -21.93
N GLY A 63 7.80 -6.71 -21.00
CA GLY A 63 7.28 -7.63 -20.00
C GLY A 63 6.33 -6.95 -19.00
N TYR A 64 5.53 -7.74 -18.29
CA TYR A 64 4.51 -7.29 -17.31
C TYR A 64 5.06 -6.54 -16.07
N TRP A 65 6.38 -6.32 -15.96
CA TRP A 65 7.10 -5.96 -14.72
C TRP A 65 8.36 -5.10 -14.96
N PHE A 66 8.34 -4.21 -15.95
CA PHE A 66 9.48 -3.32 -16.17
C PHE A 66 9.43 -2.11 -15.22
N TRP A 67 9.64 -2.36 -13.92
CA TRP A 67 9.95 -1.41 -12.82
C TRP A 67 9.57 0.06 -13.00
N ASP A 68 8.32 0.37 -13.35
CA ASP A 68 7.87 1.77 -13.30
C ASP A 68 7.81 2.22 -11.82
N PRO A 69 8.32 3.41 -11.46
CA PRO A 69 8.35 3.86 -10.08
C PRO A 69 6.97 3.86 -9.41
N VAL A 70 5.89 4.05 -10.17
CA VAL A 70 4.51 4.07 -9.65
C VAL A 70 4.09 2.69 -9.14
N GLU A 71 4.48 1.61 -9.81
CA GLU A 71 4.12 0.24 -9.42
C GLU A 71 4.85 -0.20 -8.15
N ASN A 72 6.13 0.19 -8.01
CA ASN A 72 6.93 -0.10 -6.82
C ASN A 72 6.36 0.59 -5.57
N VAL A 73 5.89 1.82 -5.73
CA VAL A 73 5.27 2.60 -4.65
C VAL A 73 3.95 1.96 -4.20
N ALA A 74 3.20 1.33 -5.11
CA ALA A 74 1.98 0.59 -4.78
C ALA A 74 2.26 -0.80 -4.17
N LEU A 75 3.39 -1.45 -4.51
CA LEU A 75 3.80 -2.75 -3.96
C LEU A 75 4.13 -2.71 -2.47
N MET A 76 4.73 -1.62 -1.98
CA MET A 76 5.09 -1.48 -0.56
C MET A 76 3.89 -1.58 0.40
N PRO A 77 2.80 -0.78 0.25
CA PRO A 77 1.61 -0.92 1.09
C PRO A 77 0.89 -2.26 0.86
N TRP A 78 0.97 -2.84 -0.35
CA TRP A 78 0.39 -4.15 -0.64
C TRP A 78 1.08 -5.29 0.14
N LEU A 79 2.42 -5.30 0.20
CA LEU A 79 3.18 -6.27 1.00
C LEU A 79 2.89 -6.11 2.49
N ALA A 80 2.89 -4.87 2.99
CA ALA A 80 2.55 -4.58 4.37
C ALA A 80 1.11 -5.03 4.71
N ALA A 81 0.15 -4.82 3.80
CA ALA A 81 -1.24 -5.23 4.00
C ALA A 81 -1.40 -6.76 4.00
N THR A 82 -0.63 -7.46 3.18
CA THR A 82 -0.58 -8.93 3.16
C THR A 82 -0.01 -9.47 4.46
N ALA A 83 1.09 -8.89 4.96
CA ALA A 83 1.66 -9.24 6.25
C ALA A 83 0.70 -8.96 7.41
N PHE A 84 0.00 -7.82 7.38
CA PHE A 84 -0.99 -7.44 8.38
C PHE A 84 -2.16 -8.45 8.44
N THR A 85 -2.75 -8.80 7.30
CA THR A 85 -3.87 -9.75 7.23
C THR A 85 -3.47 -11.16 7.71
N HIS A 86 -2.25 -11.61 7.38
CA HIS A 86 -1.71 -12.88 7.90
C HIS A 86 -1.43 -12.82 9.40
N SER A 87 -0.84 -11.73 9.89
CA SER A 87 -0.57 -11.53 11.32
C SER A 87 -1.86 -11.47 12.13
N MET A 88 -2.91 -10.85 11.59
CA MET A 88 -4.25 -10.83 12.19
C MET A 88 -4.85 -12.23 12.34
N HIS A 89 -4.65 -13.10 11.35
CA HIS A 89 -5.11 -14.49 11.40
C HIS A 89 -4.31 -15.32 12.43
N ALA A 90 -3.00 -15.09 12.51
CA ALA A 90 -2.15 -15.71 13.53
C ALA A 90 -2.53 -15.27 14.94
N LEU A 91 -2.81 -13.97 15.14
CA LEU A 91 -3.26 -13.41 16.42
C LEU A 91 -4.56 -14.07 16.91
N ASN A 92 -5.50 -14.35 16.00
CA ASN A 92 -6.73 -15.06 16.34
C ASN A 92 -6.51 -16.50 16.81
N LYS A 93 -5.53 -17.20 16.25
CA LYS A 93 -5.29 -18.62 16.53
C LYS A 93 -4.39 -18.85 17.74
N SER A 94 -3.35 -18.04 17.91
CA SER A 94 -2.35 -18.25 18.98
C SER A 94 -2.37 -17.18 20.07
N LYS A 95 -3.08 -16.06 19.89
CA LYS A 95 -3.00 -14.85 20.74
C LYS A 95 -1.58 -14.27 20.90
N VAL A 96 -0.61 -14.76 20.12
CA VAL A 96 0.77 -14.24 20.05
C VAL A 96 0.82 -13.15 18.96
N LEU A 97 1.82 -12.26 19.01
CA LEU A 97 2.09 -11.21 18.00
C LEU A 97 1.16 -9.99 18.01
N LYS A 98 0.43 -9.73 19.10
CA LYS A 98 -0.48 -8.56 19.19
C LYS A 98 0.23 -7.24 18.86
N SER A 99 1.39 -6.98 19.46
CA SER A 99 2.18 -5.76 19.19
C SER A 99 2.61 -5.67 17.72
N TRP A 100 2.99 -6.80 17.13
CA TRP A 100 3.40 -6.88 15.73
C TRP A 100 2.25 -6.60 14.75
N THR A 101 1.05 -7.13 15.01
CA THR A 101 -0.13 -6.84 14.20
C THR A 101 -0.49 -5.36 14.25
N LEU A 102 -0.39 -4.71 15.42
CA LEU A 102 -0.65 -3.27 15.55
C LEU A 102 0.38 -2.43 14.78
N PHE A 103 1.66 -2.78 14.90
CA PHE A 103 2.75 -2.12 14.16
C PHE A 103 2.57 -2.24 12.64
N LEU A 104 2.19 -3.43 12.16
CA LEU A 104 1.94 -3.66 10.74
C LEU A 104 0.75 -2.82 10.24
N GLY A 105 -0.35 -2.74 10.98
CA GLY A 105 -1.50 -1.95 10.54
C GLY A 105 -1.22 -0.44 10.49
N LEU A 106 -0.42 0.08 11.43
CA LEU A 106 0.11 1.44 11.39
C LEU A 106 0.99 1.67 10.15
N SER A 107 1.89 0.73 9.87
CA SER A 107 2.81 0.80 8.73
C SER A 107 2.06 0.78 7.39
N VAL A 108 1.00 -0.02 7.26
CA VAL A 108 0.15 -0.07 6.05
C VAL A 108 -0.49 1.28 5.76
N PHE A 109 -1.02 1.95 6.78
CA PHE A 109 -1.63 3.26 6.62
C PHE A 109 -0.58 4.32 6.26
N ALA A 110 0.58 4.32 6.93
CA ALA A 110 1.68 5.22 6.63
C ALA A 110 2.19 5.06 5.17
N LEU A 111 2.39 3.81 4.73
CA LEU A 111 2.80 3.50 3.35
C LEU A 111 1.71 3.86 2.33
N SER A 112 0.43 3.74 2.69
CA SER A 112 -0.69 4.16 1.84
C SER A 112 -0.72 5.67 1.64
N LEU A 113 -0.49 6.45 2.72
CA LEU A 113 -0.34 7.90 2.64
C LEU A 113 0.89 8.32 1.83
N PHE A 114 2.02 7.64 2.05
CA PHE A 114 3.24 7.88 1.30
C PHE A 114 3.04 7.62 -0.19
N GLY A 115 2.40 6.50 -0.56
CA GLY A 115 2.10 6.19 -1.95
C GLY A 115 1.17 7.20 -2.62
N ALA A 116 0.10 7.62 -1.91
CA ALA A 116 -0.79 8.67 -2.40
C ALA A 116 -0.08 10.03 -2.56
N PHE A 117 0.83 10.36 -1.65
CA PHE A 117 1.64 11.58 -1.73
C PHE A 117 2.59 11.53 -2.94
N ILE A 118 3.33 10.44 -3.12
CA ILE A 118 4.28 10.26 -4.22
C ILE A 118 3.60 10.38 -5.59
N VAL A 119 2.46 9.70 -5.78
CA VAL A 119 1.70 9.73 -7.06
C VAL A 119 1.09 11.10 -7.35
N ARG A 120 0.72 11.87 -6.31
CA ARG A 120 0.04 13.18 -6.49
C ARG A 120 0.99 14.38 -6.45
N SER A 121 2.17 14.23 -5.84
CA SER A 121 3.15 15.32 -5.68
C SER A 121 3.97 15.59 -6.94
N GLY A 122 3.90 14.74 -7.97
CA GLY A 122 4.66 14.90 -9.22
C GLY A 122 6.17 14.75 -9.03
N VAL A 123 6.64 14.28 -7.87
CA VAL A 123 8.07 14.05 -7.59
C VAL A 123 8.65 13.05 -8.60
N ILE A 124 7.87 12.04 -8.98
CA ILE A 124 8.27 11.04 -9.97
C ILE A 124 8.44 11.69 -11.36
N ASP A 125 7.49 12.54 -11.79
CA ASP A 125 7.57 13.26 -13.07
C ASP A 125 8.78 14.20 -13.12
N SER A 126 9.11 14.86 -12.01
CA SER A 126 10.26 15.78 -11.95
C SER A 126 11.62 15.06 -12.08
N VAL A 127 11.73 13.83 -11.56
CA VAL A 127 12.95 13.02 -11.67
C VAL A 127 13.06 12.38 -13.06
N SER A 128 11.94 11.95 -13.65
CA SER A 128 11.90 11.43 -15.01
C SER A 128 12.23 12.50 -16.07
N LEU A 129 11.87 13.76 -15.82
CA LEU A 129 12.30 14.90 -16.64
C LEU A 129 13.80 15.19 -16.49
N ILE A 130 14.36 15.05 -15.28
CA ILE A 130 15.81 15.16 -15.03
C ILE A 130 16.61 14.02 -15.70
N SER A 131 16.05 12.82 -15.82
CA SER A 131 16.70 11.70 -16.52
C SER A 131 16.58 11.76 -18.05
N ASN A 132 15.64 12.55 -18.57
CA ASN A 132 15.38 12.70 -20.02
C ASN A 132 15.94 14.00 -20.61
N ASP A 133 16.75 14.76 -19.85
CA ASP A 133 17.35 16.01 -20.34
C ASP A 133 18.46 15.72 -21.36
N PRO A 134 18.28 15.99 -22.67
CA PRO A 134 19.24 15.65 -23.72
C PRO A 134 20.51 16.52 -23.69
N GLU A 135 20.56 17.59 -22.87
CA GLU A 135 21.66 18.56 -22.87
C GLU A 135 22.88 18.14 -22.02
N ARG A 136 22.82 17.00 -21.32
CA ARG A 136 23.93 16.56 -20.43
C ARG A 136 25.09 15.83 -21.11
N ASP A 137 25.01 15.55 -22.41
CA ASP A 137 26.07 14.86 -23.17
C ASP A 137 27.22 15.78 -23.66
N TYR A 138 27.23 17.08 -23.32
CA TYR A 138 28.24 18.03 -23.82
C TYR A 138 29.32 18.49 -22.82
N PHE A 139 29.41 17.88 -21.64
CA PHE A 139 30.45 18.26 -20.66
C PHE A 139 31.11 17.06 -19.98
N TYR A 140 31.92 16.31 -20.74
CA TYR A 140 33.17 15.67 -20.28
C TYR A 140 34.13 15.49 -21.45
#